data_AF-A0A1G4AXG1-F1
#
_entry.id   AF-A0A1G4AXG1-F1
#
_cell.length_a   1.000
_cell.length_b   1.000
_cell.length_c   1.000
_cell.angle_alpha   90.00
_cell.angle_beta   90.00
_cell.angle_gamma   90.00
#
_symmetry.space_group_name_H-M   'P 1'
#
loop_
_entity.id
_entity.type
_entity.pdbx_description
1 polymer ?
#
loop_
_entity_poly.entity_id
_entity_poly.type
_entity_poly.pdbx_seq_one_letter_code
_entity_poly.pdbx_strand_id
1 'polypeptide(L)' 'MCDYEELFFPCEHSASRKKSYCHFARNDPMHQCFSVKILKKVWPQGRPYDSCTAALMQPGPAS' A
#
# COMPACT_ATOMS: atom_id res chain seq x y z
N MET A 1 17.88 -0.68 -7.01
CA MET A 1 16.65 -1.32 -6.48
C MET A 1 15.57 -0.26 -6.33
N CYS A 2 14.30 -0.63 -6.33
CA CYS A 2 13.19 0.31 -6.07
C CYS A 2 12.99 0.42 -4.55
N ASP A 3 12.76 1.63 -4.05
CA ASP A 3 12.41 1.84 -2.65
C ASP A 3 10.89 1.83 -2.48
N TYR A 4 10.44 1.17 -1.42
CA TYR A 4 9.03 1.13 -1.04
C TYR A 4 8.83 1.62 0.38
N GLU A 5 7.66 2.20 0.61
CA GLU A 5 7.11 2.49 1.92
C GLU A 5 5.90 1.60 2.14
N GLU A 6 5.66 1.20 3.37
CA GLU A 6 4.47 0.45 3.76
C GLU A 6 3.57 1.34 4.62
N LEU A 7 2.28 1.34 4.29
CA LEU A 7 1.23 1.95 5.08
C LEU A 7 0.57 0.82 5.87
N PHE A 8 0.54 0.93 7.19
CA PHE A 8 -0.11 -0.06 8.05
C PHE A 8 -1.38 0.55 8.63
N PHE A 9 -2.50 -0.14 8.49
CA PHE A 9 -3.82 0.35 8.87
C PHE A 9 -4.31 -0.37 10.14
N PRO A 10 -5.13 0.29 10.97
CA PRO A 10 -5.65 -0.30 12.20
C PRO A 10 -6.61 -1.47 11.94
N CYS A 11 -7.14 -1.60 10.72
CA CYS A 11 -7.92 -2.75 10.27
C CYS A 11 -7.04 -3.93 9.82
N GLU A 12 -5.78 -3.98 10.24
CA GLU A 12 -4.79 -5.03 9.92
C GLU A 12 -4.44 -5.17 8.43
N HIS A 13 -4.87 -4.22 7.61
CA HIS A 13 -4.47 -4.14 6.21
C HIS A 13 -3.14 -3.41 6.09
N SER A 14 -2.36 -3.74 5.05
CA SER A 14 -1.20 -2.94 4.65
C SER A 14 -1.22 -2.64 3.15
N ALA A 15 -0.61 -1.51 2.78
CA ALA A 15 -0.43 -1.12 1.39
C ALA A 15 1.02 -0.70 1.15
N SER A 16 1.60 -1.13 0.04
CA SER A 16 2.96 -0.72 -0.34
C SER A 16 2.92 0.39 -1.40
N ARG A 17 3.68 1.45 -1.18
CA ARG A 17 3.85 2.57 -2.10
C ARG A 17 5.29 2.65 -2.58
N LYS A 18 5.51 2.71 -3.89
CA LYS A 18 6.85 2.92 -4.47
C LYS A 18 7.26 4.38 -4.25
N LYS A 19 8.41 4.59 -3.58
CA LYS A 19 8.98 5.92 -3.30
C LYS A 19 10.02 6.32 -4.34
N SER A 20 10.85 5.37 -4.78
CA SER A 20 11.88 5.62 -5.78
C SER A 20 11.95 4.47 -6.78
N TYR A 21 12.21 4.82 -8.03
CA TYR A 21 12.44 3.86 -9.10
C TYR A 21 13.92 3.47 -9.14
N CYS A 22 14.19 2.18 -9.33
CA CYS A 22 15.54 1.70 -9.61
C CYS A 22 16.05 2.30 -10.93
N HIS A 23 17.37 2.26 -11.16
CA HIS A 23 17.97 2.80 -12.38
C HIS A 23 17.28 2.34 -13.68
N PHE A 24 16.91 1.06 -13.75
CA PHE A 24 16.25 0.45 -14.92
C PHE A 24 14.78 0.85 -15.08
N ALA A 25 14.12 1.30 -14.02
CA ALA A 25 12.69 1.58 -13.99
C ALA A 25 12.34 3.07 -14.13
N ARG A 26 13.35 3.95 -14.19
CA ARG A 26 13.13 5.42 -14.13
C ARG A 26 12.30 5.96 -15.31
N ASN A 27 12.38 5.31 -16.47
CA ASN A 27 11.72 5.76 -17.70
C ASN A 27 10.60 4.83 -18.17
N ASP A 28 10.32 3.74 -17.45
CA ASP A 28 9.30 2.76 -17.82
C ASP A 28 8.26 2.66 -16.69
N PRO A 29 7.07 3.29 -16.86
CA PRO A 29 6.00 3.24 -15.88
C PRO A 29 5.50 1.83 -15.57
N MET A 30 5.61 0.91 -16.53
CA MET A 30 5.20 -0.49 -16.43
C MET A 30 6.33 -1.40 -15.94
N HIS A 31 7.50 -0.85 -15.64
CA HIS A 31 8.62 -1.65 -15.18
C HIS A 31 8.29 -2.39 -13.88
N GLN A 32 8.16 -3.70 -14.02
CA GLN A 32 7.95 -4.61 -12.92
C GLN A 32 9.33 -4.98 -12.34
N CYS A 33 9.72 -4.30 -11.27
CA CYS A 33 11.01 -4.54 -10.63
C CYS A 33 10.94 -5.87 -9.85
N PHE A 34 11.52 -6.92 -10.42
CA PHE A 34 11.61 -8.26 -9.78
C PHE A 34 12.78 -8.39 -8.79
N SER A 35 13.65 -7.37 -8.68
CA SER A 35 14.73 -7.34 -7.68
C SER A 35 14.22 -7.02 -6.27
N VAL A 36 15.07 -7.30 -5.28
CA VAL A 36 14.82 -7.09 -3.83
C VAL A 36 14.13 -5.76 -3.55
N LYS A 37 12.96 -5.83 -2.90
CA LYS A 37 12.24 -4.67 -2.38
C LYS A 37 12.90 -4.23 -1.07
N ILE A 38 13.33 -2.98 -1.00
CA ILE A 38 13.79 -2.41 0.26
C ILE A 38 12.61 -1.65 0.87
N LEU A 39 12.05 -2.21 1.95
CA LEU A 39 11.10 -1.49 2.79
C LEU A 39 11.87 -0.44 3.58
N LYS A 40 11.66 0.83 3.27
CA LYS A 40 12.39 1.94 3.89
C LYS A 40 11.73 2.43 5.18
N LYS A 41 10.40 2.48 5.19
CA LYS A 41 9.60 3.04 6.29
C LYS A 41 8.23 2.37 6.36
N VAL A 42 7.72 2.28 7.58
CA VAL A 42 6.35 1.89 7.88
C VAL A 42 5.62 3.10 8.44
N TRP A 43 4.46 3.43 7.88
CA TRP A 43 3.64 4.57 8.26
C TRP A 43 2.30 4.08 8.82
N PRO A 44 2.11 4.10 10.14
CA PRO A 44 0.82 3.77 10.72
C PRO A 44 -0.21 4.82 10.29
N GLN A 45 -1.39 4.35 9.88
CA GLN A 45 -2.50 5.19 9.46
C GLN A 45 -3.47 5.38 10.61
N GLY A 46 -4.00 6.60 10.77
CA GLY A 46 -5.03 6.90 11.77
C GLY A 46 -6.45 6.52 11.35
N ARG A 47 -6.62 5.94 10.15
CA ARG A 47 -7.91 5.53 9.60
C ARG A 47 -7.84 4.11 9.03
N PRO A 48 -8.94 3.35 9.00
CA PRO A 48 -9.02 2.08 8.26
C PRO A 48 -8.82 2.28 6.75
N TYR A 49 -8.57 1.18 6.03
CA TYR A 49 -8.53 1.18 4.57
C TYR A 49 -9.93 1.51 4.00
N ASP A 50 -10.00 2.16 2.84
CA ASP A 50 -11.26 2.70 2.31
C ASP A 50 -12.34 1.62 2.12
N SER A 51 -11.96 0.40 1.71
CA SER A 51 -12.90 -0.74 1.62
C SER A 51 -13.41 -1.20 3.00
N CYS A 52 -12.58 -1.15 4.04
CA CYS A 52 -13.00 -1.45 5.40
C CYS A 52 -13.94 -0.38 5.94
N THR A 53 -13.68 0.90 5.63
CA THR A 53 -14.59 2.00 5.96
C THR A 53 -15.95 1.82 5.28
N ALA A 54 -15.96 1.42 4.00
CA ALA A 54 -17.19 1.16 3.26
C ALA A 54 -17.98 -0.03 3.84
N ALA A 55 -17.31 -1.08 4.29
CA ALA A 55 -17.95 -2.23 4.95
C ALA A 55 -18.59 -1.85 6.29
N LEU A 56 -17.96 -0.97 7.07
CA LEU A 56 -18.52 -0.44 8.32
C LEU A 56 -19.73 0.49 8.10
N MET A 57 -19.85 1.07 6.91
CA MET A 57 -20.94 1.98 6.54
C MET A 57 -22.14 1.27 5.89
N GLN A 58 -22.11 -0.06 5.73
CA GLN A 58 -23.28 -0.79 5.25
C GLN A 58 -24.30 -0.96 6.40
N PRO A 59 -25.57 -0.56 6.23
CA PRO A 59 -26.62 -1.06 7.10
C PRO A 59 -26.64 -2.58 6.93
N GLY A 60 -26.52 -3.32 8.04
CA GLY A 60 -26.44 -4.78 8.02
C GLY A 60 -27.58 -5.42 7.22
N PRO A 61 -27.41 -6.66 6.73
CA PRO A 61 -28.46 -7.35 6.00
C PRO A 61 -29.71 -7.40 6.89
N ALA A 62 -30.81 -6.83 6.40
CA ALA A 62 -32.12 -6.98 7.02
C ALA A 62 -32.39 -8.48 7.15
N SER A 63 -32.51 -8.95 8.39
CA SER A 63 -32.89 -10.32 8.72
C SER A 63 -34.34 -10.58 8.37
#